data_AF-A0A1W1HN22-F1
#
_entry.id   AF-A0A1W1HN22-F1
#
_cell.length_a   1.000
_cell.length_b   1.000
_cell.length_c   1.000
_cell.angle_alpha   90.00
_cell.angle_beta   90.00
_cell.angle_gamma   90.00
#
_symmetry.space_group_name_H-M   'P 1'
#
loop_
_entity.id
_entity.type
_entity.pdbx_description
1 polymer ?
#
loop_
_entity_poly.entity_id
_entity_poly.type
_entity_poly.pdbx_seq_one_letter_code
_entity_poly.pdbx_strand_id
1 'polypeptide(L)'
;MRSTRLPAIFMLLASTSTAWAEPGFDEKYQRDFNIFNPINQFNPNNPFNPINRYRPENPLNPINKYNPNTPFAPLDGGGGWKR
;
A
#
# COMPACT_ATOMS: atom_id res chain seq x y z
N MET A 1 44.64 -44.20 8.77
CA MET A 1 43.39 -44.04 9.53
C MET A 1 42.59 -42.93 8.89
N ARG A 2 41.54 -43.28 8.13
CA ARG A 2 40.68 -42.34 7.40
C ARG A 2 39.35 -42.26 8.15
N SER A 3 39.14 -41.20 8.94
CA SER A 3 37.79 -40.83 9.37
C SER A 3 37.80 -39.55 10.18
N THR A 4 37.32 -38.47 9.57
CA THR A 4 36.49 -37.52 10.33
C THR A 4 35.45 -36.96 9.37
N ARG A 5 34.31 -37.66 9.29
CA ARG A 5 33.10 -37.14 8.65
C ARG A 5 32.53 -36.06 9.57
N LEU A 6 32.90 -34.80 9.32
CA LEU A 6 32.27 -33.65 9.97
C LEU A 6 31.56 -32.75 8.95
N PRO A 7 30.51 -33.22 8.24
CA PRO A 7 29.51 -32.28 7.73
C PRO A 7 28.15 -32.46 8.41
N ALA A 8 27.98 -33.46 9.30
CA ALA A 8 26.66 -33.78 9.86
C ALA A 8 26.22 -32.82 10.98
N ILE A 9 27.17 -32.28 11.77
CA ILE A 9 26.84 -31.34 12.86
C ILE A 9 26.41 -29.98 12.31
N PHE A 10 26.92 -29.57 11.14
CA PHE A 10 26.52 -28.33 10.48
C PHE A 10 25.09 -28.40 9.92
N MET A 11 24.63 -29.60 9.53
CA MET A 11 23.31 -29.81 8.96
C MET A 11 22.20 -29.87 10.03
N LEU A 12 22.54 -30.15 11.30
CA LEU A 12 21.59 -30.25 12.41
C LEU A 12 21.19 -28.88 13.00
N LEU A 13 21.98 -27.83 12.79
CA LEU A 13 21.65 -26.48 13.26
C LEU A 13 20.66 -25.73 12.34
N ALA A 14 20.40 -26.24 11.14
CA ALA A 14 19.56 -25.56 10.14
C ALA A 14 18.04 -25.80 10.33
N SER A 15 17.61 -26.59 11.31
CA SER A 15 16.21 -27.06 11.45
C SER A 15 15.38 -26.35 12.52
N THR A 16 15.89 -25.29 13.18
CA THR A 16 15.12 -24.54 14.20
C THR A 16 14.55 -23.20 13.74
N SER A 17 14.72 -22.83 12.46
CA SER A 17 14.06 -21.64 11.92
C SER A 17 12.60 -21.93 11.55
N THR A 18 11.80 -22.42 12.49
CA THR A 18 10.35 -22.34 12.38
C THR A 18 9.92 -20.90 12.65
N ALA A 19 9.62 -20.22 11.55
CA ALA A 19 8.52 -19.26 11.40
C ALA A 19 8.30 -18.29 12.58
N TRP A 20 8.92 -17.13 12.49
CA TRP A 20 8.19 -15.90 12.78
C TRP A 20 7.72 -15.38 11.43
N ALA A 21 6.57 -15.86 10.97
CA ALA A 21 5.83 -15.07 10.01
C ALA A 21 5.64 -13.71 10.70
N GLU A 22 6.18 -12.65 10.11
CA GLU A 22 5.78 -11.30 10.48
C GLU A 22 4.25 -11.32 10.56
N PRO A 23 3.60 -10.64 11.53
CA PRO A 23 2.17 -10.37 11.44
C PRO A 23 1.95 -9.61 10.14
N GLY A 24 1.73 -10.37 9.07
CA GLY A 24 1.54 -9.88 7.73
C GLY A 24 0.28 -9.07 7.81
N PHE A 25 0.41 -7.77 7.55
CA PHE A 25 -0.65 -6.81 7.35
C PHE A 25 -1.91 -7.09 8.17
N ASP A 26 -2.04 -6.39 9.31
CA ASP A 26 -3.24 -6.23 10.12
C ASP A 26 -4.52 -6.59 9.33
N GLU A 27 -5.28 -7.61 9.76
CA GLU A 27 -6.44 -8.14 9.01
C GLU A 27 -7.44 -7.05 8.61
N LYS A 28 -7.52 -5.97 9.40
CA LYS A 28 -8.31 -4.77 9.09
C LYS A 28 -7.92 -4.06 7.79
N TYR A 29 -6.74 -4.36 7.25
CA TYR A 29 -6.28 -3.89 5.96
C TYR A 29 -6.18 -5.01 4.92
N GLN A 30 -6.53 -6.27 5.24
CA GLN A 30 -6.61 -7.34 4.24
C GLN A 30 -7.38 -6.86 3.00
N ARG A 31 -6.96 -7.41 1.85
CA ARG A 31 -7.12 -6.96 0.46
C ARG A 31 -8.57 -6.76 -0.05
N ASP A 32 -9.56 -6.64 0.81
CA ASP A 32 -10.97 -6.46 0.45
C ASP A 32 -11.27 -5.03 0.00
N PHE A 33 -10.53 -4.05 0.53
CA PHE A 33 -10.71 -2.65 0.15
C PHE A 33 -9.87 -2.28 -1.08
N ASN A 34 -10.34 -2.70 -2.25
CA ASN A 34 -9.90 -2.14 -3.52
C ASN A 34 -10.75 -0.90 -3.86
N ILE A 35 -10.15 0.28 -3.86
CA ILE A 35 -10.81 1.55 -4.19
C ILE A 35 -11.36 1.61 -5.62
N PHE A 36 -10.87 0.75 -6.51
CA PHE A 36 -11.30 0.66 -7.91
C PHE A 36 -12.37 -0.42 -8.15
N ASN A 37 -12.73 -1.21 -7.13
CA ASN A 37 -13.85 -2.14 -7.25
C ASN A 37 -15.16 -1.34 -7.34
N PRO A 38 -16.04 -1.57 -8.34
CA PRO A 38 -17.32 -0.89 -8.46
C PRO A 38 -18.18 -0.91 -7.19
N ILE A 39 -18.12 -1.98 -6.39
CA ILE A 39 -18.88 -2.06 -5.13
C ILE A 39 -18.37 -1.02 -4.11
N ASN A 40 -17.07 -0.75 -4.10
CA ASN A 40 -16.44 0.18 -3.16
C ASN A 40 -16.53 1.65 -3.60
N GLN A 41 -17.08 1.95 -4.79
CA GLN A 41 -17.18 3.31 -5.31
C GLN A 41 -17.97 4.24 -4.36
N PHE A 42 -18.98 3.71 -3.67
CA PHE A 42 -19.83 4.46 -2.75
C PHE A 42 -19.42 4.34 -1.28
N ASN A 43 -18.30 3.67 -1.00
CA ASN A 43 -17.79 3.60 0.36
C ASN A 43 -17.45 5.04 0.84
N PRO A 44 -17.89 5.46 2.04
CA PRO A 44 -17.60 6.80 2.57
C PRO A 44 -16.10 7.12 2.69
N ASN A 45 -15.25 6.10 2.81
CA ASN A 45 -13.80 6.25 2.91
C ASN A 45 -13.10 6.22 1.54
N ASN A 46 -13.82 5.97 0.43
CA ASN A 46 -13.23 5.99 -0.90
C ASN A 46 -13.06 7.46 -1.37
N PRO A 47 -11.85 7.93 -1.71
CA PRO A 47 -11.64 9.29 -2.21
C PRO A 47 -12.35 9.56 -3.55
N PHE A 48 -12.66 8.51 -4.32
CA PHE A 48 -13.39 8.60 -5.59
C PHE A 48 -14.91 8.56 -5.43
N ASN A 49 -15.43 8.40 -4.21
CA ASN A 49 -16.86 8.48 -3.96
C ASN A 49 -17.39 9.84 -4.43
N PRO A 50 -18.44 9.90 -5.27
CA PRO A 50 -19.00 11.16 -5.77
C PRO A 50 -19.34 12.16 -4.67
N ILE A 51 -19.79 11.68 -3.51
CA ILE A 51 -20.14 12.53 -2.35
C ILE A 51 -18.88 13.19 -1.74
N ASN A 52 -17.72 12.53 -1.82
CA ASN A 52 -16.47 13.05 -1.28
C ASN A 52 -15.78 14.07 -2.20
N ARG A 53 -16.23 14.25 -3.44
CA ARG A 53 -15.54 15.06 -4.48
C ARG A 53 -15.14 16.47 -4.01
N TYR A 54 -16.01 17.13 -3.24
CA TYR A 54 -15.81 18.52 -2.82
C TYR A 54 -15.48 18.67 -1.33
N ARG A 55 -15.17 17.57 -0.63
CA ARG A 55 -14.75 17.66 0.77
C ARG A 55 -13.40 18.37 0.87
N PRO A 56 -13.21 19.31 1.82
CA PRO A 56 -11.94 20.01 1.99
C PRO A 56 -10.76 19.06 2.26
N GLU A 57 -11.03 17.95 2.96
CA GLU A 57 -10.02 16.94 3.30
C GLU A 57 -9.69 16.00 2.12
N ASN A 58 -10.49 16.01 1.05
CA ASN A 58 -10.23 15.15 -0.10
C ASN A 58 -9.05 15.72 -0.91
N PRO A 59 -7.93 15.00 -1.06
CA PRO A 59 -6.80 15.47 -1.86
C PRO A 59 -7.17 15.68 -3.34
N LEU A 60 -8.22 15.01 -3.83
CA LEU A 60 -8.72 15.13 -5.20
C LEU A 60 -9.77 16.24 -5.38
N ASN A 61 -10.02 17.07 -4.35
CA ASN A 61 -10.94 18.19 -4.47
C ASN A 61 -10.46 19.17 -5.56
N PRO A 62 -11.29 19.55 -6.55
CA PRO A 62 -10.88 20.45 -7.64
C PRO A 62 -10.31 21.80 -7.18
N ILE A 63 -10.67 22.29 -5.99
CA ILE A 63 -10.12 23.56 -5.46
C ILE A 63 -8.63 23.45 -5.12
N ASN A 64 -8.12 22.24 -4.88
CA ASN A 64 -6.72 21.99 -4.55
C ASN A 64 -5.77 22.43 -5.67
N LYS A 65 -6.23 22.57 -6.92
CA LYS A 65 -5.40 23.09 -8.03
C LYS A 65 -4.86 24.50 -7.80
N TYR A 66 -5.49 25.25 -6.90
CA TYR A 66 -5.10 26.60 -6.56
C TYR A 66 -4.33 26.70 -5.24
N ASN A 67 -4.14 25.57 -4.54
CA ASN A 67 -3.41 25.55 -3.28
C ASN A 67 -1.93 25.17 -3.54
N PRO A 68 -0.96 26.08 -3.33
CA PRO A 68 0.45 25.77 -3.57
C PRO A 68 1.01 24.71 -2.59
N ASN A 69 0.31 24.45 -1.48
CA ASN A 69 0.72 23.47 -0.48
C ASN A 69 0.17 22.05 -0.72
N THR A 70 -0.64 21.84 -1.77
CA THR A 70 -1.13 20.49 -2.07
C THR A 70 0.00 19.64 -2.66
N PRO A 71 0.23 18.42 -2.16
CA PRO A 71 1.40 17.62 -2.51
C PRO A 71 1.42 17.15 -3.97
N PHE A 72 0.27 17.19 -4.66
CA PHE A 72 0.14 16.75 -6.05
C PHE A 72 -0.69 17.76 -6.84
N ALA A 73 -0.30 17.99 -8.10
CA ALA A 73 -1.12 18.76 -9.03
C ALA A 73 -2.38 17.97 -9.40
N PRO A 74 -3.53 18.63 -9.61
CA PRO A 74 -4.73 17.92 -10.06
C PRO A 74 -4.58 17.27 -11.43
N LEU A 75 -5.24 16.11 -11.56
CA LEU A 75 -5.14 15.20 -12.72
C LEU A 75 -5.56 15.85 -14.05
N ASP A 76 -6.33 16.94 -13.98
CA ASP A 76 -6.85 17.75 -15.08
C ASP A 76 -5.91 18.87 -15.54
N GLY A 77 -4.64 18.85 -15.11
CA GLY A 77 -3.57 19.58 -15.82
C GLY A 77 -3.32 21.01 -15.33
N GLY A 78 -3.19 21.20 -14.02
CA GLY A 78 -2.58 22.43 -13.46
C GLY A 78 -1.06 22.51 -13.67
N GLY A 79 -0.41 21.38 -14.01
CA GLY A 79 0.98 21.31 -14.40
C GLY A 79 1.12 21.43 -15.90
N GLY A 80 1.43 22.62 -16.41
CA GLY A 80 1.84 22.82 -17.78
C GLY A 80 3.12 22.04 -18.08
N TRP A 81 3.00 20.78 -18.47
CA TRP A 81 3.98 20.17 -19.35
C TRP A 81 3.78 20.80 -20.71
N LYS A 82 4.47 21.93 -20.92
CA LYS A 82 4.89 22.32 -22.26
C LYS A 82 5.74 21.14 -22.78
N ARG A 83 5.14 20.27 -23.60
CA ARG A 83 5.75 19.52 -24.69
C ARG A 83 4.69 18.70 -25.41
#